data_AF-A0A6P0Q143-F1
#
_entry.id   AF-A0A6P0Q143-F1
#
_cell.length_a   1.000
_cell.length_b   1.000
_cell.length_c   1.000
_cell.angle_alpha   90.00
_cell.angle_beta   90.00
_cell.angle_gamma   90.00
#
_symmetry.space_group_name_H-M   'P 1'
#
loop_
_entity.id
_entity.type
_entity.pdbx_description
1 polymer ?
#
loop_
_entity_poly.entity_id
_entity_poly.type
_entity_poly.pdbx_seq_one_letter_code
_entity_poly.pdbx_strand_id
1 'polypeptide(L)'
;MHKDQTVVKECQQIISEWLSGMGLELKPSKTKITHTMDGFNFLGFNVKQYKVGKNQSKQGFKTIIKPSLEKIQKHYGHLSDVIDQHQAASQSALISRLNPIIQGWCNY
;
A
#
# COMPACT_ATOMS: atom_id res chain seq x y z
N MET A 1 3.97 9.12 16.44
CA MET A 1 2.97 8.12 16.83
C MET A 1 2.38 8.56 18.15
N HIS A 2 1.06 8.50 18.30
CA HIS A 2 0.47 8.82 19.60
C HIS A 2 0.98 7.80 20.62
N LYS A 3 1.53 8.27 21.74
CA LYS A 3 2.13 7.40 22.76
C LYS A 3 1.09 6.49 23.42
N ASP A 4 -0.16 6.90 23.33
CA ASP A 4 -1.31 6.24 23.94
C ASP A 4 -2.30 5.78 22.86
N GLN A 5 -2.61 4.48 22.86
CA GLN A 5 -3.60 3.87 21.97
C GLN A 5 -5.03 4.34 22.30
N THR A 6 -5.28 4.76 23.54
CA THR A 6 -6.57 5.24 24.02
C THR A 6 -7.06 6.42 23.21
N VAL A 7 -6.19 7.41 22.96
CA VAL A 7 -6.52 8.57 22.13
C VAL A 7 -6.88 8.18 20.70
N VAL A 8 -6.22 7.16 20.13
CA VAL A 8 -6.57 6.70 18.77
C VAL A 8 -7.95 6.03 18.74
N LYS A 9 -8.33 5.31 19.81
CA LYS A 9 -9.67 4.72 19.96
C LYS A 9 -10.74 5.81 20.15
N GLU A 10 -10.45 6.84 20.92
CA GLU A 10 -11.34 8.00 21.08
C GLU A 10 -11.56 8.72 19.74
N CYS A 11 -10.49 8.95 18.96
CA CYS A 11 -10.63 9.48 17.61
C CYS A 11 -11.51 8.59 16.71
N GLN A 12 -11.38 7.26 16.82
CA GLN A 12 -12.24 6.34 16.06
C GLN A 12 -13.72 6.49 16.45
N GLN A 13 -14.02 6.70 17.73
CA GLN A 13 -15.37 6.93 18.22
C GLN A 13 -15.93 8.26 17.68
N ILE A 14 -15.17 9.34 17.78
CA ILE A 14 -15.55 10.67 17.27
C ILE A 14 -15.85 10.61 15.77
N ILE A 15 -14.99 9.92 14.99
CA ILE A 15 -15.21 9.73 13.55
C ILE A 15 -16.49 8.94 13.28
N SER A 16 -16.77 7.91 14.08
CA SER A 16 -17.97 7.07 13.91
C SER A 16 -19.26 7.85 14.17
N GLU A 17 -19.28 8.69 15.22
CA GLU A 17 -20.40 9.58 15.53
C GLU A 17 -20.63 10.62 14.43
N TRP A 18 -19.55 11.22 13.93
CA TRP A 18 -19.63 12.17 12.81
C TRP A 18 -20.15 11.53 11.52
N LEU A 19 -19.70 10.32 11.19
CA LEU A 19 -20.17 9.56 10.02
C LEU A 19 -21.66 9.17 10.16
N SER A 20 -22.12 8.84 11.37
CA SER A 20 -23.51 8.50 11.64
C SER A 20 -24.47 9.65 11.29
N GLY A 21 -24.06 10.90 11.52
CA GLY A 21 -24.81 12.08 11.09
C GLY A 21 -25.01 12.19 9.57
N MET A 22 -24.24 11.45 8.77
CA MET A 22 -24.36 11.35 7.31
C MET A 22 -24.95 10.00 6.85
N GLY A 23 -25.38 9.14 7.76
CA GLY A 23 -25.86 7.78 7.44
C GLY A 23 -24.74 6.82 7.00
N LEU A 24 -23.50 7.07 7.41
CA LEU A 24 -22.34 6.23 7.13
C LEU A 24 -21.81 5.56 8.39
N GLU A 25 -21.18 4.39 8.23
CA GLU A 25 -20.52 3.68 9.32
C GLU A 25 -19.15 3.15 8.90
N LEU A 26 -18.24 2.99 9.87
CA LEU A 26 -16.97 2.32 9.65
C LEU A 26 -17.19 0.82 9.55
N LYS A 27 -16.69 0.18 8.47
CA LYS A 27 -16.76 -1.27 8.32
C LYS A 27 -15.68 -1.95 9.19
N PRO A 28 -16.03 -2.69 10.26
CA PRO A 28 -15.03 -3.22 11.20
C PRO A 28 -14.00 -4.15 10.54
N SER A 29 -14.42 -4.93 9.53
CA SER A 29 -13.53 -5.83 8.79
C SER A 29 -12.54 -5.12 7.85
N LYS A 30 -12.72 -3.82 7.57
CA LYS A 30 -11.80 -3.01 6.76
C LYS A 30 -11.05 -1.95 7.57
N THR A 31 -11.39 -1.78 8.85
CA THR A 31 -10.77 -0.80 9.72
C THR A 31 -9.79 -1.49 10.67
N LYS A 32 -8.55 -1.00 10.71
CA LYS A 32 -7.50 -1.55 11.57
C LYS A 32 -6.70 -0.42 12.22
N ILE A 33 -6.59 -0.47 13.54
CA ILE A 33 -5.59 0.32 14.29
C ILE A 33 -4.33 -0.54 14.40
N THR A 34 -3.19 0.00 13.98
CA THR A 34 -1.90 -0.72 14.00
C THR A 34 -0.78 0.26 14.29
N HIS A 35 0.34 -0.24 14.84
CA HIS A 35 1.54 0.58 14.95
C HIS A 35 2.16 0.75 13.56
N THR A 36 2.69 1.93 13.28
CA THR A 36 3.48 2.20 12.07
C THR A 36 4.70 1.27 11.90
N MET A 37 5.18 0.63 12.97
CA MET A 37 6.28 -0.34 12.94
C MET A 37 5.83 -1.73 12.49
N ASP A 38 4.54 -2.04 12.57
CA ASP A 38 3.97 -3.24 11.94
C ASP A 38 3.67 -2.97 10.46
N GLY A 39 3.29 -1.72 10.18
CA GLY A 39 2.98 -1.20 8.86
C GLY A 39 1.52 -1.41 8.46
N PHE A 40 1.10 -0.71 7.41
CA PHE A 40 -0.25 -0.82 6.84
C PHE A 40 -0.22 -0.55 5.34
N ASN A 41 -1.24 -1.03 4.63
CA ASN A 41 -1.40 -0.74 3.21
C ASN A 41 -2.33 0.46 3.01
N PHE A 42 -1.96 1.38 2.12
CA PHE A 42 -2.74 2.55 1.75
C PHE A 42 -2.48 2.89 0.28
N LEU A 43 -3.55 3.03 -0.52
CA LEU A 43 -3.51 3.36 -1.95
C LEU A 43 -2.53 2.50 -2.79
N GLY A 44 -2.38 1.23 -2.42
CA GLY A 44 -1.50 0.30 -3.12
C GLY A 44 -0.04 0.28 -2.64
N PHE A 45 0.29 1.03 -1.60
CA PHE A 45 1.60 1.04 -0.98
C PHE A 45 1.55 0.50 0.45
N ASN A 46 2.58 -0.22 0.85
CA ASN A 46 2.85 -0.54 2.24
C ASN A 46 3.69 0.59 2.86
N VAL A 47 3.15 1.21 3.91
CA VAL A 47 3.82 2.24 4.70
C VAL A 47 4.27 1.60 6.01
N LYS A 48 5.59 1.61 6.26
CA LYS A 48 6.16 1.01 7.47
C LYS A 48 7.35 1.80 8.00
N GLN A 49 7.43 1.92 9.32
CA GLN A 49 8.57 2.51 10.02
C GLN A 49 9.52 1.42 10.51
N TYR A 50 10.80 1.67 10.32
CA TYR A 50 11.88 0.78 10.72
C TYR A 50 12.80 1.52 11.67
N LYS A 51 13.13 0.91 12.81
CA LYS A 51 14.12 1.46 13.73
C LYS A 51 15.47 1.55 13.02
N VAL A 52 16.16 2.67 13.21
CA VAL A 52 17.51 2.89 12.67
C VAL A 52 18.41 3.53 13.73
N GLY A 53 19.72 3.42 13.53
CA GLY A 53 20.70 4.04 14.43
C GLY A 53 20.58 5.56 14.47
N LYS A 54 21.05 6.18 15.58
CA LYS A 54 21.03 7.64 15.81
C LYS A 54 21.72 8.43 14.70
N ASN A 55 22.72 7.84 14.04
CA ASN A 55 23.45 8.46 12.93
C ASN A 55 22.69 8.41 11.60
N GLN A 56 21.58 7.66 11.52
CA GLN A 56 20.77 7.51 10.30
C GLN A 56 19.45 8.26 10.35
N SER A 57 18.93 8.57 11.55
CA SER A 57 17.73 9.39 11.74
C SER A 57 17.73 10.00 13.14
N LYS A 58 17.44 11.30 13.24
CA LYS A 58 17.24 11.99 14.52
C LYS A 58 16.07 11.43 15.33
N GLN A 59 15.08 10.86 14.63
CA GLN A 59 13.85 10.31 15.23
C GLN A 59 14.01 8.84 15.67
N GLY A 60 15.14 8.19 15.35
CA GLY A 60 15.38 6.78 15.66
C GLY A 60 14.66 5.77 14.75
N PHE A 61 13.96 6.25 13.72
CA PHE A 61 13.32 5.42 12.71
C PHE A 61 13.34 6.09 11.33
N LYS A 62 13.14 5.28 10.28
CA LYS A 62 12.87 5.73 8.90
C LYS A 62 11.54 5.14 8.44
N THR A 63 10.74 5.95 7.76
CA THR A 63 9.56 5.47 7.03
C THR A 63 10.00 5.02 5.65
N ILE A 64 9.68 3.77 5.29
CA ILE A 64 9.88 3.24 3.94
C ILE A 64 8.50 2.96 3.37
N ILE A 65 8.26 3.53 2.18
CA ILE A 65 7.03 3.34 1.41
C ILE A 65 7.41 2.52 0.19
N LYS A 66 6.74 1.39 0.01
CA LYS A 66 6.96 0.47 -1.13
C LYS A 66 5.63 -0.04 -1.64
N PRO A 67 5.51 -0.48 -2.91
CA PRO A 67 4.28 -1.13 -3.37
C PRO A 67 3.87 -2.27 -2.43
N SER A 68 2.57 -2.41 -2.18
CA SER A 68 2.06 -3.50 -1.34
C SER A 68 2.27 -4.85 -2.05
N LEU A 69 2.42 -5.92 -1.27
CA LEU A 69 2.60 -7.26 -1.83
C LEU A 69 1.47 -7.64 -2.78
N GLU A 70 0.22 -7.30 -2.42
CA GLU A 70 -0.96 -7.50 -3.26
C GLU A 70 -0.82 -6.81 -4.63
N LYS A 71 -0.36 -5.55 -4.65
CA LYS A 71 -0.19 -4.81 -5.91
C LYS A 71 0.96 -5.36 -6.74
N ILE A 72 2.06 -5.77 -6.11
CA ILE A 72 3.19 -6.43 -6.79
C ILE A 72 2.71 -7.73 -7.45
N GLN A 73 2.00 -8.58 -6.72
CA GLN A 73 1.46 -9.84 -7.24
C GLN A 73 0.46 -9.60 -8.37
N LYS A 74 -0.42 -8.60 -8.24
CA LYS A 74 -1.37 -8.24 -9.30
C LYS A 74 -0.65 -7.76 -10.56
N HIS A 75 0.38 -6.93 -10.42
CA HIS A 75 1.17 -6.44 -11.55
C HIS A 75 1.92 -7.59 -12.24
N TYR A 76 2.59 -8.44 -11.44
CA TYR A 76 3.27 -9.63 -11.95
C TYR A 76 2.32 -10.58 -12.69
N GLY A 77 1.16 -10.88 -12.11
CA GLY A 77 0.15 -11.74 -12.73
C GLY A 77 -0.30 -11.18 -14.09
N HIS A 78 -0.57 -9.87 -14.17
CA HIS A 78 -0.91 -9.24 -15.44
C HIS A 78 0.21 -9.34 -16.49
N LEU A 79 1.48 -9.19 -16.09
CA LEU A 79 2.60 -9.39 -17.02
C LEU A 79 2.68 -10.85 -17.49
N SER A 80 2.47 -11.81 -16.59
CA SER A 80 2.43 -13.25 -16.93
C SER A 80 1.32 -13.54 -17.94
N ASP A 81 0.10 -13.06 -17.69
CA ASP A 81 -1.05 -13.26 -18.58
C ASP A 81 -0.78 -12.67 -19.98
N VAL A 82 -0.14 -11.51 -20.05
CA VAL A 82 0.24 -10.89 -21.33
C VAL A 82 1.26 -11.76 -22.08
N ILE A 83 2.25 -12.32 -21.39
CA ILE A 83 3.24 -13.21 -22.00
C ILE A 83 2.57 -14.48 -22.51
N ASP A 84 1.69 -15.11 -21.71
CA ASP A 84 1.00 -16.34 -22.07
C ASP A 84 0.08 -16.17 -23.29
N GLN A 85 -0.57 -15.02 -23.42
CA GLN A 85 -1.40 -14.71 -24.60
C GLN A 85 -0.60 -14.43 -25.87
N HIS A 86 0.71 -14.18 -25.76
CA HIS A 86 1.56 -13.78 -26.88
C HIS A 86 2.66 -14.81 -27.18
N GLN A 87 2.49 -16.08 -26.79
CA GLN A 87 3.48 -17.14 -27.01
C GLN A 87 3.86 -17.35 -28.48
N ALA A 88 2.94 -17.10 -29.43
CA ALA A 88 3.19 -17.20 -30.87
C ALA A 88 3.62 -15.87 -31.52
N ALA A 89 3.70 -14.78 -30.74
CA ALA A 89 4.09 -13.48 -31.26
C ALA A 89 5.61 -13.39 -31.46
N SER A 90 6.06 -12.48 -32.33
CA SER A 90 7.48 -12.15 -32.39
C SER A 90 7.94 -11.50 -31.08
N GLN A 91 9.22 -11.65 -30.76
CA GLN A 91 9.82 -11.01 -29.59
C GLN A 91 9.62 -9.48 -29.60
N SER A 92 9.73 -8.84 -30.77
CA SER A 92 9.54 -7.39 -30.90
C SER A 92 8.11 -6.95 -30.60
N ALA A 93 7.11 -7.75 -31.01
CA ALA A 93 5.71 -7.48 -30.70
C ALA A 93 5.43 -7.64 -29.20
N LEU A 94 5.97 -8.69 -28.57
CA LEU A 94 5.85 -8.88 -27.12
C LEU A 94 6.49 -7.74 -26.32
N ILE A 95 7.71 -7.32 -26.68
CA ILE A 95 8.38 -6.18 -26.03
C ILE A 95 7.56 -4.91 -26.18
N SER A 96 7.05 -4.64 -27.38
CA SER A 96 6.23 -3.45 -27.65
C SER A 96 4.94 -3.45 -26.81
N ARG A 97 4.41 -4.63 -26.47
CA ARG A 97 3.24 -4.77 -25.60
C ARG A 97 3.56 -4.61 -24.12
N LEU A 98 4.67 -5.16 -23.63
CA LEU A 98 5.06 -5.12 -22.22
C LEU A 98 5.57 -3.75 -21.78
N ASN A 99 6.36 -3.06 -22.62
CA ASN A 99 6.98 -1.78 -22.29
C ASN A 99 6.02 -0.72 -21.73
N PRO A 100 4.86 -0.41 -22.36
CA PRO A 100 3.94 0.59 -21.81
C PRO A 100 3.31 0.16 -20.47
N ILE A 101 3.13 -1.14 -20.22
CA ILE A 101 2.60 -1.65 -18.95
C ILE A 101 3.61 -1.44 -17.82
N ILE A 102 4.87 -1.77 -18.07
CA ILE A 102 5.98 -1.59 -17.12
C ILE A 102 6.21 -0.10 -16.87
N GLN A 103 6.24 0.71 -17.92
CA GLN A 103 6.41 2.16 -17.80
C GLN A 103 5.27 2.80 -17.01
N GLY A 104 4.02 2.41 -17.28
CA GLY A 104 2.86 2.88 -16.53
C GLY A 104 2.94 2.55 -15.05
N TRP A 105 3.48 1.37 -14.70
CA TRP A 105 3.72 0.97 -13.31
C TRP A 105 4.85 1.76 -12.65
N CYS A 106 5.98 1.97 -13.33
CA CYS A 106 7.10 2.74 -12.78
C CYS A 106 6.80 4.23 -12.61
N ASN A 107 5.85 4.77 -13.38
CA ASN A 107 5.42 6.16 -13.28
C ASN A 107 4.41 6.43 -12.16
N TYR A 108 3.78 5.38 -11.60
CA TYR A 108 2.82 5.47 -10.49
C TYR A 108 3.51 5.34 -9.13
#